data_AF-A0AAE0L4Y1-F1
#
_entry.id   AF-A0AAE0L4Y1-F1
#
_cell.length_a   1.000
_cell.length_b   1.000
_cell.length_c   1.000
_cell.angle_alpha   90.00
_cell.angle_beta   90.00
_cell.angle_gamma   90.00
#
_symmetry.space_group_name_H-M   'P 1'
#
loop_
_entity.id
_entity.type
_entity.pdbx_description
1 polymer ?
#
loop_
_entity_poly.entity_id
_entity_poly.type
_entity_poly.pdbx_seq_one_letter_code
_entity_poly.pdbx_strand_id
1 'polypeptide(L)'
;MDDPQLPFMSTPVDNLRGGLGALKHQVSDVHPVETIQKNGPKSQRELRQQMASNLYGCALPIREDLECQILSKVQRLPGLSSSRIGLESLTGTLDTFGFESYLGLPQFSEEAPDLDLHHSMEARLSMTPGPAPQGRMGR
;
A
#
# COMPACT_ATOMS: atom_id res chain seq x y z
N MET A 1 2.90 -6.11 47.38
CA MET A 1 1.67 -6.16 46.56
C MET A 1 1.66 -4.85 45.82
N ASP A 2 2.46 -4.78 44.76
CA ASP A 2 2.67 -3.56 43.98
C ASP A 2 1.81 -3.72 42.73
N ASP A 3 0.66 -3.04 42.75
CA ASP A 3 -0.27 -3.03 41.62
C ASP A 3 0.40 -2.35 40.41
N PRO A 4 0.40 -2.94 39.21
CA PRO A 4 0.89 -2.29 38.01
C PRO A 4 -0.13 -1.23 37.56
N GLN A 5 -0.15 -0.08 38.24
CA GLN A 5 -0.96 1.06 37.83
C GLN A 5 -0.36 1.68 36.56
N LEU A 6 -1.20 1.78 35.53
CA LEU A 6 -0.85 2.38 34.24
C LEU A 6 -0.36 3.83 34.44
N PRO A 7 0.77 4.23 33.83
CA PRO A 7 1.46 5.50 34.12
C PRO A 7 0.67 6.76 33.78
N PHE A 8 -0.46 6.65 33.05
CA PHE A 8 -1.26 7.81 32.67
C PHE A 8 -2.12 8.40 33.81
N MET A 9 -2.29 7.68 34.93
CA MET A 9 -3.12 8.15 36.05
C MET A 9 -2.35 8.86 37.17
N SER A 10 -1.02 8.76 37.23
CA SER A 10 -0.25 9.31 38.38
C SER A 10 0.32 10.72 38.16
N THR A 11 0.53 11.14 36.90
CA THR A 11 1.15 12.43 36.61
C THR A 11 0.57 13.06 35.34
N PRO A 12 0.13 14.34 35.36
CA PRO A 12 -0.30 15.04 34.17
C PRO A 12 0.86 15.17 33.18
N VAL A 13 0.59 14.94 31.89
CA VAL A 13 1.61 14.96 30.83
C VAL A 13 2.12 16.39 30.62
N ASP A 14 3.34 16.68 31.09
CA ASP A 14 4.01 17.98 30.88
C ASP A 14 4.69 18.04 29.52
N ASN A 15 3.92 18.51 28.53
CA ASN A 15 4.37 18.66 27.14
C ASN A 15 5.42 19.76 26.94
N LEU A 16 5.56 20.72 27.87
CA LEU A 16 6.53 21.81 27.75
C LEU A 16 7.93 21.37 28.17
N ARG A 17 8.03 20.41 29.10
CA ARG A 17 9.29 19.84 29.57
C ARG A 17 9.68 18.55 28.83
N GLY A 18 8.71 17.73 28.42
CA GLY A 18 8.92 16.47 27.70
C GLY A 18 8.89 16.57 26.16
N GLY A 19 8.54 17.75 25.62
CA GLY A 19 8.24 17.93 24.20
C GLY A 19 6.85 17.40 23.84
N LEU A 20 6.32 17.81 22.68
CA LEU A 20 5.09 17.22 22.14
C LEU A 20 5.36 15.74 21.88
N GLY A 21 4.84 14.87 22.76
CA GLY A 21 4.98 13.42 22.61
C GLY A 21 4.54 13.04 21.21
N ALA A 22 5.47 12.52 20.41
CA ALA A 22 5.18 12.21 19.03
C ALA A 22 4.07 11.15 19.02
N LEU A 23 2.86 11.52 18.57
CA LEU A 23 1.67 10.65 18.55
C LEU A 23 1.97 9.25 17.95
N LYS A 24 2.92 9.22 17.01
CA LYS A 24 3.47 8.01 16.38
C LYS A 24 4.06 6.97 17.34
N HIS A 25 4.56 7.36 18.51
CA HIS A 25 5.04 6.40 19.53
C HIS A 25 3.90 5.89 20.44
N GLN A 26 2.78 6.61 20.51
CA GLN A 26 1.60 6.21 21.28
C GLN A 26 0.61 5.36 20.46
N VAL A 27 0.75 5.34 19.13
CA VAL A 27 0.13 4.34 18.26
C VAL A 27 1.00 3.08 18.25
N SER A 28 1.12 2.43 19.40
CA SER A 28 1.54 1.03 19.43
C SER A 28 0.34 0.17 19.03
N ASP A 29 0.55 -0.84 18.19
CA ASP A 29 -0.48 -1.84 17.90
C ASP A 29 -1.04 -2.36 19.23
N VAL A 30 -2.37 -2.31 19.37
CA VAL A 30 -3.04 -2.58 20.66
C VAL A 30 -2.83 -4.04 21.06
N HIS A 31 -2.66 -4.92 20.06
CA HIS A 31 -2.59 -6.35 20.26
C HIS A 31 -1.36 -6.97 19.58
N PRO A 32 -0.62 -7.88 20.24
CA PRO A 32 0.56 -8.50 19.65
C PRO A 32 0.26 -9.27 18.36
N VAL A 33 -0.93 -9.87 18.22
CA VAL A 33 -1.30 -10.56 16.96
C VAL A 33 -1.47 -9.57 15.81
N GLU A 34 -1.87 -8.33 16.06
CA GLU A 34 -1.94 -7.31 15.01
C GLU A 34 -0.56 -7.05 14.40
N THR A 35 0.48 -6.96 15.24
CA THR A 35 1.87 -6.83 14.77
C THR A 35 2.29 -8.04 13.92
N ILE A 36 1.89 -9.24 14.32
CA ILE A 36 2.21 -10.49 13.59
C ILE A 36 1.48 -10.52 12.25
N GLN A 37 0.22 -10.12 12.21
CA GLN A 37 -0.58 -10.08 10.98
C GLN A 37 -0.03 -9.04 10.00
N LYS A 38 0.33 -7.83 10.47
CA LYS A 38 0.92 -6.78 9.63
C LYS A 38 2.27 -7.20 9.04
N ASN A 39 3.13 -7.84 9.85
CA ASN A 39 4.47 -8.22 9.44
C ASN A 39 4.57 -9.59 8.76
N GLY A 40 3.57 -10.45 8.96
CA GLY A 40 3.51 -11.82 8.46
C GLY A 40 3.87 -11.98 6.98
N PRO A 41 3.20 -11.29 6.04
CA PRO A 41 3.47 -11.45 4.61
C PRO A 41 4.90 -11.01 4.23
N LYS A 42 5.41 -9.93 4.85
CA LYS A 42 6.78 -9.46 4.63
C LYS A 42 7.80 -10.48 5.12
N SER A 43 7.63 -10.98 6.36
CA SER A 43 8.52 -11.98 6.95
C SER A 43 8.51 -13.30 6.17
N GLN A 44 7.33 -13.75 5.72
CA GLN A 44 7.22 -14.94 4.87
C GLN A 44 7.94 -14.76 3.54
N ARG A 45 7.85 -13.58 2.91
CA ARG A 45 8.57 -13.28 1.67
C ARG A 45 10.08 -13.30 1.86
N GLU A 46 10.58 -12.66 2.92
CA GLU A 46 12.01 -12.66 3.26
C GLU A 46 12.53 -14.08 3.51
N LEU A 47 11.78 -14.89 4.26
CA LEU A 47 12.11 -16.29 4.51
C LEU A 47 12.17 -17.11 3.21
N ARG A 48 11.19 -16.94 2.31
CA ARG A 48 11.18 -17.63 1.00
C ARG A 48 12.38 -17.25 0.15
N GLN A 49 12.75 -15.97 0.11
CA GLN A 49 13.92 -15.50 -0.63
C GLN A 49 15.23 -16.05 -0.06
N GLN A 50 15.37 -16.08 1.27
CA GLN A 50 16.53 -16.69 1.92
C GLN A 50 16.62 -18.19 1.61
N MET A 51 15.49 -18.90 1.68
CA MET A 51 15.42 -20.32 1.34
C MET A 51 15.81 -20.57 -0.12
N ALA A 52 15.28 -19.78 -1.05
CA ALA A 52 15.62 -19.85 -2.48
C ALA A 52 17.12 -19.60 -2.71
N SER A 53 17.70 -18.61 -2.04
CA SER A 53 19.14 -18.33 -2.10
C SER A 53 19.98 -19.50 -1.58
N ASN A 54 19.55 -20.14 -0.50
CA ASN A 54 20.27 -21.27 0.10
C ASN A 54 20.23 -22.53 -0.76
N LEU A 55 19.11 -22.77 -1.44
CA LEU A 55 18.91 -23.98 -2.25
C LEU A 55 19.46 -23.85 -3.68
N TYR A 56 19.25 -22.70 -4.30
CA TYR A 56 19.50 -22.49 -5.73
C TYR A 56 20.57 -21.43 -6.01
N GLY A 57 21.14 -20.83 -4.97
CA GLY A 57 22.11 -19.75 -5.07
C GLY A 57 21.48 -18.37 -5.29
N CYS A 58 22.34 -17.34 -5.41
CA CYS A 58 21.89 -15.95 -5.47
C CYS A 58 21.14 -15.56 -6.75
N ALA A 59 21.30 -16.32 -7.85
CA ALA A 59 20.71 -15.97 -9.14
C ALA A 59 19.18 -16.07 -9.15
N LEU A 60 18.61 -17.04 -8.44
CA LEU A 60 17.16 -17.28 -8.42
C LEU A 60 16.37 -16.11 -7.79
N PRO A 61 16.65 -15.67 -6.54
CA PRO A 61 15.91 -14.54 -5.96
C PRO A 61 16.12 -13.23 -6.71
N ILE A 62 17.29 -13.01 -7.34
CA ILE A 62 17.53 -11.85 -8.20
C ILE A 62 16.60 -11.88 -9.42
N ARG A 63 16.49 -13.04 -10.08
CA ARG A 63 15.59 -13.20 -11.22
C ARG A 63 14.13 -12.97 -10.83
N GLU A 64 13.72 -13.52 -9.70
CA GLU A 64 12.36 -13.33 -9.15
C GLU A 64 12.06 -11.85 -8.89
N ASP A 65 12.99 -11.10 -8.29
CA ASP A 65 12.81 -9.67 -8.07
C ASP A 65 12.71 -8.88 -9.38
N LEU A 66 13.56 -9.21 -10.38
CA LEU A 66 13.47 -8.61 -11.71
C LEU A 66 12.12 -8.89 -12.37
N GLU A 67 11.60 -10.11 -12.27
CA GLU A 67 10.28 -10.47 -12.80
C GLU A 67 9.16 -9.68 -12.11
N CYS A 68 9.20 -9.55 -10.78
CA CYS A 68 8.28 -8.67 -10.05
C CYS A 68 8.34 -7.22 -10.56
N GLN A 69 9.54 -6.67 -10.76
CA GLN A 69 9.71 -5.30 -11.24
C GLN A 69 9.14 -5.12 -12.65
N ILE A 70 9.37 -6.07 -13.56
CA ILE A 70 8.82 -6.04 -14.92
C ILE A 70 7.29 -6.09 -14.86
N LEU A 71 6.73 -7.06 -14.13
CA LEU A 71 5.28 -7.26 -14.02
C LEU A 71 4.57 -6.11 -13.31
N SER A 72 5.25 -5.40 -12.40
CA SER A 72 4.70 -4.21 -11.72
C SER A 72 4.42 -3.05 -12.67
N LYS A 73 5.20 -2.94 -13.75
CA LYS A 73 5.12 -1.86 -14.73
C LYS A 73 4.11 -2.14 -15.84
N VAL A 74 3.66 -3.38 -16.00
CA VAL A 74 2.62 -3.74 -16.98
C VAL A 74 1.31 -3.07 -16.56
N GLN A 75 0.82 -2.16 -17.40
CA GLN A 75 -0.41 -1.39 -17.17
C GLN A 75 -1.25 -1.34 -18.43
N ARG A 76 -2.57 -1.23 -18.25
CA ARG A 76 -3.51 -0.96 -19.35
C ARG A 76 -3.46 0.53 -19.72
N LEU A 77 -4.27 0.90 -20.73
CA LEU A 77 -4.47 2.30 -21.09
C LEU A 77 -4.89 3.14 -19.87
N PRO A 78 -4.53 4.44 -19.83
CA PRO A 78 -4.98 5.33 -18.78
C PRO A 78 -6.51 5.28 -18.64
N GLY A 79 -6.98 5.36 -17.40
CA GLY A 79 -8.40 5.23 -17.07
C GLY A 79 -8.90 3.80 -16.84
N LEU A 80 -8.21 2.78 -17.34
CA LEU A 80 -8.51 1.38 -17.00
C LEU A 80 -7.63 0.89 -15.85
N SER A 81 -8.25 0.45 -14.76
CA SER A 81 -7.53 -0.27 -13.70
C SER A 81 -6.81 -1.49 -14.28
N SER A 82 -5.54 -1.73 -13.95
CA SER A 82 -4.81 -2.92 -14.44
C SER A 82 -4.84 -4.04 -13.40
N SER A 83 -5.44 -5.19 -13.74
CA SER A 83 -5.29 -6.41 -12.93
C SER A 83 -3.90 -7.00 -13.19
N ARG A 84 -3.00 -6.97 -12.20
CA ARG A 84 -1.61 -7.42 -12.38
C ARG A 84 -1.50 -8.91 -12.09
N ILE A 85 -2.31 -9.72 -12.77
CA ILE A 85 -2.47 -11.15 -12.46
C ILE A 85 -1.13 -11.92 -12.46
N GLY A 86 -0.21 -11.58 -13.36
CA GLY A 86 1.13 -12.19 -13.39
C GLY A 86 1.95 -11.83 -12.14
N LEU A 87 1.90 -10.56 -11.70
CA LEU A 87 2.55 -10.13 -10.46
C LEU A 87 1.90 -10.84 -9.27
N GLU A 88 0.57 -10.87 -9.22
CA GLU A 88 -0.18 -11.48 -8.12
C GLU A 88 0.09 -12.98 -8.00
N SER A 89 0.24 -13.66 -9.14
CA SER A 89 0.63 -15.07 -9.19
C SER A 89 2.03 -15.29 -8.63
N LEU A 90 3.01 -14.48 -9.04
CA LEU A 90 4.39 -14.60 -8.56
C LEU A 90 4.51 -14.25 -7.07
N THR A 91 3.81 -13.21 -6.62
CA THR A 91 3.83 -12.78 -5.21
C THR A 91 2.99 -13.68 -4.30
N GLY A 92 2.18 -14.57 -4.88
CA GLY A 92 1.27 -15.47 -4.16
C GLY A 92 0.04 -14.77 -3.57
N THR A 93 -0.25 -13.53 -3.98
CA THR A 93 -1.44 -12.79 -3.54
C THR A 93 -2.68 -13.18 -4.34
N LEU A 94 -2.50 -13.85 -5.48
CA LEU A 94 -3.61 -14.33 -6.32
C LEU A 94 -4.54 -15.29 -5.57
N ASP A 95 -3.96 -16.14 -4.70
CA ASP A 95 -4.70 -17.15 -3.94
C ASP A 95 -5.23 -16.61 -2.59
N THR A 96 -4.86 -15.38 -2.22
CA THR A 96 -5.26 -14.79 -0.94
C THR A 96 -6.56 -14.00 -1.08
N PHE A 97 -7.55 -14.35 -0.27
CA PHE A 97 -8.81 -13.62 -0.20
C PHE A 97 -8.74 -12.55 0.91
N GLY A 98 -8.85 -11.28 0.52
CA GLY A 98 -8.76 -10.14 1.42
C GLY A 98 -10.11 -9.53 1.76
N PHE A 99 -10.11 -8.53 2.64
CA PHE A 99 -11.32 -7.76 2.96
C PHE A 99 -11.80 -6.95 1.75
N GLU A 100 -10.88 -6.34 0.98
CA GLU A 100 -11.23 -5.64 -0.25
C GLU A 100 -11.92 -6.51 -1.30
N SER A 101 -11.67 -7.83 -1.30
CA SER A 101 -12.32 -8.78 -2.22
C SER A 101 -13.81 -8.95 -1.93
N TYR A 102 -14.25 -8.67 -0.70
CA TYR A 102 -15.67 -8.64 -0.34
C TYR A 102 -16.34 -7.33 -0.78
N LEU A 103 -15.57 -6.24 -0.87
CA LEU A 103 -16.12 -4.94 -1.26
C LEU A 103 -16.33 -4.89 -2.77
N GLY A 104 -17.54 -4.52 -3.19
CA GLY A 104 -17.84 -4.22 -4.59
C GLY A 104 -17.16 -2.92 -5.02
N LEU A 105 -15.84 -2.97 -5.23
CA LEU A 105 -15.06 -1.80 -5.61
C LEU A 105 -15.64 -1.19 -6.89
N PRO A 106 -15.70 0.14 -7.02
CA PRO A 106 -16.33 0.81 -8.16
C PRO A 106 -15.70 0.42 -9.50
N GLN A 107 -14.41 0.05 -9.50
CA GLN A 107 -13.69 -0.48 -10.66
C GLN A 107 -14.20 -1.81 -11.21
N PHE A 108 -14.98 -2.56 -10.42
CA PHE A 108 -15.61 -3.82 -10.81
C PHE A 108 -17.13 -3.68 -10.93
N SER A 109 -17.68 -2.48 -10.70
CA SER A 109 -19.11 -2.23 -10.82
C SER A 109 -19.50 -2.10 -12.29
N GLU A 110 -20.64 -2.69 -12.66
CA GLU A 110 -21.22 -2.57 -14.00
C GLU A 110 -21.68 -1.14 -14.30
N GLU A 111 -21.96 -0.36 -13.26
CA GLU A 111 -22.38 1.05 -13.33
C GLU A 111 -21.19 2.03 -13.35
N ALA A 112 -19.95 1.52 -13.47
CA ALA A 112 -18.78 2.37 -13.55
C ALA A 112 -18.92 3.34 -14.75
N PRO A 113 -18.67 4.64 -14.57
CA PRO A 113 -18.74 5.58 -15.68
C PRO A 113 -17.80 5.15 -16.81
N ASP A 114 -18.30 5.16 -18.05
CA ASP A 114 -17.46 5.00 -19.23
C ASP A 114 -16.41 6.12 -19.22
N LEU A 115 -15.14 5.77 -18.94
CA LEU A 115 -14.07 6.74 -19.03
C LEU A 115 -13.77 7.04 -20.50
N ASP A 116 -13.74 8.32 -20.86
CA ASP A 116 -13.20 8.76 -22.15
C ASP A 116 -11.69 8.48 -22.19
N LEU A 117 -11.35 7.35 -22.80
CA LEU A 117 -9.97 6.87 -22.94
C LEU A 117 -9.10 7.87 -23.69
N HIS A 118 -9.65 8.52 -24.72
CA HIS A 118 -8.91 9.47 -25.54
C HIS A 118 -8.48 10.67 -24.69
N HIS A 119 -9.43 11.29 -24.00
CA HIS A 119 -9.16 12.41 -23.11
C HIS A 119 -8.17 12.06 -21.99
N SER A 120 -8.33 10.87 -21.37
CA SER A 120 -7.41 10.41 -20.32
C SER A 120 -5.96 10.23 -20.82
N MET A 121 -5.80 9.79 -22.08
CA MET A 121 -4.51 9.61 -22.72
C MET A 121 -3.89 10.94 -23.12
N GLU A 122 -4.68 11.88 -23.63
CA GLU A 122 -4.24 13.24 -23.90
C GLU A 122 -3.74 13.92 -22.62
N ALA A 123 -4.46 13.78 -21.50
CA ALA A 123 -4.05 14.32 -20.21
C ALA A 123 -2.72 13.69 -19.73
N ARG A 124 -2.56 12.37 -19.87
CA ARG A 124 -1.31 11.66 -19.51
C ARG A 124 -0.14 12.10 -20.39
N LEU A 125 -0.39 12.38 -21.66
CA LEU A 125 0.61 12.83 -22.64
C LEU A 125 0.81 14.35 -22.61
N SER A 126 0.16 15.07 -21.70
CA SER A 126 0.23 16.55 -21.61
C SER A 126 -0.26 17.27 -22.87
N MET A 127 -1.19 16.64 -23.62
CA MET A 127 -1.77 17.15 -24.86
C MET A 127 -3.06 17.95 -24.64
N THR A 128 -3.76 17.73 -23.51
CA THR A 128 -4.92 18.55 -23.14
C THR A 128 -4.45 19.92 -22.65
N PRO A 129 -5.10 21.04 -23.06
CA PRO A 129 -4.87 22.31 -22.41
C PRO A 129 -5.21 22.17 -20.92
N GLY A 130 -4.25 22.46 -20.05
CA GLY A 130 -4.48 22.48 -18.60
C GLY A 130 -5.67 23.38 -18.27
N PRO A 131 -6.38 23.15 -17.15
CA PRO A 131 -7.49 23.99 -16.76
C PRO A 131 -7.05 25.45 -16.81
N ALA A 132 -7.75 26.26 -17.61
CA ALA A 132 -7.43 27.69 -17.74
C ALA A 132 -7.31 28.28 -16.33
N PRO A 133 -6.27 29.10 -16.04
CA PRO A 133 -6.16 29.72 -14.74
C PRO A 133 -7.46 30.47 -14.50
N GLN A 134 -8.24 30.04 -13.51
CA GLN A 134 -9.42 30.77 -13.08
C GLN A 134 -8.89 32.13 -12.63
N GLY A 135 -9.06 33.12 -13.50
CA GLY A 135 -8.71 34.49 -13.23
C GLY A 135 -9.35 34.84 -11.90
N ARG A 136 -8.51 35.15 -10.92
CA ARG A 136 -8.91 35.74 -9.65
C ARG A 136 -9.69 37.01 -10.01
N MET A 137 -11.02 36.91 -10.09
CA MET A 137 -11.93 38.03 -10.26
C MET A 137 -11.65 38.96 -9.09
N GLY A 138 -10.97 40.06 -9.40
CA GLY A 138 -10.68 41.12 -8.47
C GLY A 138 -11.90 42.02 -8.32
N ARG A 139 -12.22 42.28 -7.06
CA ARG A 139 -13.10 43.31 -6.48
C ARG A 139 -14.60 43.03 -6.49
#